data_AF-A0A7I8ENP4-F1
#
_entry.id   AF-A0A7I8ENP4-F1
#
_cell.length_a   1.000
_cell.length_b   1.000
_cell.length_c   1.000
_cell.angle_alpha   90.00
_cell.angle_beta   90.00
_cell.angle_gamma   90.00
#
_symmetry.space_group_name_H-M   'P 1'
#
loop_
_entity.id
_entity.type
_entity.pdbx_description
1 polymer ?
#
loop_
_entity_poly.entity_id
_entity_poly.type
_entity_poly.pdbx_seq_one_letter_code
_entity_poly.pdbx_strand_id
1 'polypeptide(L)'
;MPSSTGNYPDLFAERGHSNSDIQQKLNEAWQQLFYGDNNTQRVYYPVGTNMAYIEDIGDNDVRTEGMSYGMMIAVQMNKQNEFNRLWTWAMTYMYHPSGPFQGYFAWHNTTSGSIIDNYPATDGDQWFAMALFMASGRWGNGQGIYNYQASAQSILNNMLHHKTVNSVTAMFNTAQKQPVFVPYARTATFTDPSYQLPAFYELWARWSQHDNQFWADAATSSRQFLQSTVNPETGLAPDYANFDGSANTTGGHGNFSFDAWRVASNIAIDYTWFAADPWEQTQSDRIQTFFTAHKRGNQFSLTGSPLSSDHSTGLVAMLATASLAATNNQKWNFVDNLWNAAIPSGQWRYYDGMLYMLGLLEVSGNYRIYAPATTSSATTSSVSRPSSQPTSAPTSHSTLVSGTTPGGNKQSIEAESPKNTLSGGVIIQSCATCSGKEKVTHIGPIFICFHVAARRHALSLDTSSQKLVLPLYFSA
;
A
#
# COMPACT_ATOMS: atom_id res chain seq x y z
N MET A 1 -0.38 -19.24 6.78
CA MET A 1 0.68 -18.30 6.36
C MET A 1 1.31 -17.74 7.63
N PRO A 2 2.63 -17.51 7.72
CA PRO A 2 3.24 -17.00 8.94
C PRO A 2 2.59 -15.69 9.43
N SER A 3 2.31 -14.77 8.50
CA SER A 3 1.66 -13.48 8.78
C SER A 3 0.17 -13.56 9.16
N SER A 4 -0.54 -14.66 8.84
CA SER A 4 -1.96 -14.82 9.23
C SER A 4 -2.14 -14.98 10.74
N THR A 5 -1.04 -15.13 11.49
CA THR A 5 -1.02 -15.11 12.96
C THR A 5 -0.88 -13.72 13.56
N GLY A 6 -0.66 -12.68 12.73
CA GLY A 6 -0.36 -11.31 13.17
C GLY A 6 1.06 -11.12 13.73
N ASN A 7 1.87 -12.18 13.74
CA ASN A 7 3.25 -12.15 14.20
C ASN A 7 4.19 -11.85 13.04
N TYR A 8 5.01 -10.82 13.19
CA TYR A 8 6.05 -10.42 12.24
C TYR A 8 7.40 -10.57 12.95
N PRO A 9 8.39 -11.27 12.37
CA PRO A 9 9.72 -11.37 12.96
C PRO A 9 10.33 -9.99 13.20
N ASP A 10 10.97 -9.81 14.35
CA ASP A 10 11.73 -8.62 14.70
C ASP A 10 13.17 -9.06 14.95
N LEU A 11 13.98 -9.00 13.91
CA LEU A 11 15.36 -9.48 13.95
C LEU A 11 16.23 -8.60 14.83
N PHE A 12 15.89 -7.32 15.03
CA PHE A 12 16.60 -6.46 15.98
C PHE A 12 16.29 -6.88 17.42
N ALA A 13 15.04 -7.20 17.74
CA ALA A 13 14.67 -7.73 19.05
C ALA A 13 15.30 -9.11 19.30
N GLU A 14 15.32 -10.00 18.30
CA GLU A 14 16.04 -11.28 18.36
C GLU A 14 17.56 -11.10 18.58
N ARG A 15 18.10 -9.96 18.11
CA ARG A 15 19.49 -9.57 18.35
C ARG A 15 19.72 -8.88 19.71
N GLY A 16 18.67 -8.70 20.51
CA GLY A 16 18.74 -8.16 21.87
C GLY A 16 18.52 -6.65 21.98
N HIS A 17 18.14 -5.97 20.91
CA HIS A 17 17.76 -4.55 20.98
C HIS A 17 16.39 -4.41 21.65
N SER A 18 16.25 -3.40 22.51
CA SER A 18 14.96 -3.15 23.16
C SER A 18 13.97 -2.56 22.16
N ASN A 19 12.67 -2.79 22.37
CA ASN A 19 11.64 -2.14 21.56
C ASN A 19 11.78 -0.60 21.59
N SER A 20 12.23 -0.02 22.72
CA SER A 20 12.47 1.42 22.81
C SER A 20 13.57 1.87 21.83
N ASP A 21 14.70 1.15 21.76
CA ASP A 21 15.81 1.49 20.87
C ASP A 21 15.41 1.32 19.40
N ILE A 22 14.65 0.27 19.09
CA ILE A 22 14.15 0.00 17.73
C ILE A 22 13.21 1.12 17.28
N GLN A 23 12.24 1.50 18.12
CA GLN A 23 11.33 2.60 17.81
C GLN A 23 12.07 3.94 17.74
N GLN A 24 13.09 4.15 18.56
CA GLN A 24 13.94 5.34 18.47
C GLN A 24 14.66 5.38 17.11
N LYS A 25 15.31 4.29 16.68
CA LYS A 25 16.01 4.22 15.39
C LYS A 25 15.09 4.49 14.20
N LEU A 26 13.87 3.92 14.21
CA LEU A 26 12.85 4.17 13.20
C LEU A 26 12.40 5.63 13.17
N ASN A 27 12.18 6.23 14.34
CA ASN A 27 11.78 7.63 14.44
C ASN A 27 12.91 8.57 14.00
N GLU A 28 14.16 8.30 14.36
CA GLU A 28 15.32 9.10 13.91
C GLU A 28 15.49 9.06 12.39
N ALA A 29 15.39 7.86 11.79
CA ALA A 29 15.43 7.69 10.34
C ALA A 29 14.30 8.47 9.64
N TRP A 30 13.07 8.35 10.15
CA TRP A 30 11.93 9.12 9.67
C TRP A 30 12.17 10.63 9.79
N GLN A 31 12.61 11.12 10.96
CA GLN A 31 12.84 12.55 11.16
C GLN A 31 13.90 13.09 10.22
N GLN A 32 15.03 12.39 10.05
CA GLN A 32 16.09 12.84 9.14
C GLN A 32 15.63 12.85 7.68
N LEU A 33 15.04 11.75 7.20
CA LEU A 33 14.68 11.60 5.79
C LEU A 33 13.45 12.43 5.39
N PHE A 34 12.51 12.69 6.33
CA PHE A 34 11.30 13.46 6.02
C PHE A 34 11.37 14.93 6.43
N TYR A 35 12.12 15.25 7.48
CA TYR A 35 12.10 16.57 8.12
C TYR A 35 13.50 17.12 8.47
N GLY A 36 14.57 16.43 8.07
CA GLY A 36 15.94 16.88 8.28
C GLY A 36 16.31 18.10 7.42
N ASP A 37 17.59 18.43 7.44
CA ASP A 37 18.16 19.49 6.62
C ASP A 37 17.85 19.31 5.12
N ASN A 38 17.45 20.41 4.47
CA ASN A 38 17.04 20.43 3.06
C ASN A 38 18.15 20.01 2.11
N ASN A 39 19.40 20.36 2.41
CA ASN A 39 20.51 20.19 1.48
C ASN A 39 21.20 18.84 1.65
N THR A 40 21.16 18.30 2.87
CA THR A 40 22.01 17.16 3.24
C THR A 40 21.26 15.93 3.72
N GLN A 41 20.00 16.04 4.16
CA GLN A 41 19.33 14.95 4.89
C GLN A 41 17.99 14.54 4.28
N ARG A 42 17.04 15.46 4.16
CA ARG A 42 15.68 15.07 3.76
C ARG A 42 15.60 14.73 2.28
N VAL A 43 14.62 13.90 1.97
CA VAL A 43 14.17 13.55 0.62
C VAL A 43 12.70 13.93 0.40
N TYR A 44 11.95 14.23 1.46
CA TYR A 44 10.56 14.68 1.41
C TYR A 44 10.44 16.21 1.45
N TYR A 45 9.65 16.78 0.54
CA TYR A 45 9.50 18.22 0.37
C TYR A 45 8.01 18.61 0.33
N PRO A 46 7.45 19.20 1.41
CA PRO A 46 6.11 19.77 1.40
C PRO A 46 5.95 20.88 0.35
N VAL A 47 4.84 20.85 -0.38
CA VAL A 47 4.45 21.86 -1.37
C VAL A 47 3.07 22.40 -1.00
N GLY A 48 2.98 23.72 -0.80
CA GLY A 48 1.75 24.37 -0.39
C GLY A 48 1.17 23.77 0.91
N THR A 49 -0.16 23.72 1.00
CA THR A 49 -0.84 23.28 2.23
C THR A 49 -1.12 21.78 2.29
N ASN A 50 -1.15 21.08 1.16
CA ASN A 50 -1.66 19.70 1.08
C ASN A 50 -0.90 18.77 0.13
N MET A 51 0.26 19.16 -0.40
CA MET A 51 1.09 18.30 -1.24
C MET A 51 2.49 18.12 -0.67
N ALA A 52 3.18 17.12 -1.16
CA ALA A 52 4.60 16.90 -0.97
C ALA A 52 5.12 15.96 -2.04
N TYR A 53 6.42 15.98 -2.30
CA TYR A 53 7.09 15.00 -3.15
C TYR A 53 8.29 14.37 -2.44
N ILE A 54 8.73 13.21 -2.95
CA ILE A 54 10.05 12.64 -2.66
C ILE A 54 10.97 13.00 -3.83
N GLU A 55 12.09 13.65 -3.54
CA GLU A 55 13.07 14.07 -4.54
C GLU A 55 14.17 13.03 -4.69
N ASP A 56 14.47 12.65 -5.92
CA ASP A 56 15.77 12.10 -6.26
C ASP A 56 16.77 13.24 -6.39
N ILE A 57 17.52 13.49 -5.32
CA ILE A 57 18.52 14.56 -5.26
C ILE A 57 19.67 14.34 -6.24
N GLY A 58 19.99 13.08 -6.57
CA GLY A 58 21.07 12.75 -7.49
C GLY A 58 20.77 13.20 -8.91
N ASP A 59 19.52 13.00 -9.33
CA ASP A 59 19.04 13.29 -10.69
C ASP A 59 18.17 14.55 -10.80
N ASN A 60 17.88 15.21 -9.66
CA ASN A 60 17.07 16.43 -9.58
C ASN A 60 15.68 16.26 -10.22
N ASP A 61 15.04 15.11 -9.96
CA ASP A 61 13.70 14.77 -10.40
C ASP A 61 12.85 14.13 -9.28
N VAL A 62 11.57 13.89 -9.57
CA VAL A 62 10.60 13.23 -8.70
C VAL A 62 10.10 11.99 -9.42
N ARG A 63 10.31 10.81 -8.83
CA ARG A 63 10.04 9.52 -9.47
C ARG A 63 8.85 8.79 -8.87
N THR A 64 8.11 8.04 -9.68
CA THR A 64 6.97 7.22 -9.20
C THR A 64 7.44 6.21 -8.16
N GLU A 65 8.63 5.64 -8.36
CA GLU A 65 9.33 4.80 -7.39
C GLU A 65 9.42 5.49 -6.01
N GLY A 66 10.09 6.63 -5.91
CA GLY A 66 10.26 7.37 -4.65
C GLY A 66 8.96 7.81 -4.01
N MET A 67 8.01 8.27 -4.83
CA MET A 67 6.68 8.67 -4.37
C MET A 67 5.91 7.49 -3.77
N SER A 68 5.93 6.35 -4.44
CA SER A 68 5.25 5.13 -3.99
C SER A 68 5.92 4.50 -2.75
N TYR A 69 7.25 4.52 -2.67
CA TYR A 69 7.99 4.14 -1.47
C TYR A 69 7.68 5.06 -0.29
N GLY A 70 7.65 6.38 -0.52
CA GLY A 70 7.27 7.36 0.50
C GLY A 70 5.87 7.11 1.04
N MET A 71 4.92 6.76 0.17
CA MET A 71 3.57 6.35 0.57
C MET A 71 3.59 5.06 1.38
N MET A 72 4.35 4.05 0.97
CA MET A 72 4.48 2.81 1.75
C MET A 72 5.06 3.06 3.15
N ILE A 73 6.19 3.80 3.23
CA ILE A 73 6.81 4.16 4.51
C ILE A 73 5.82 4.93 5.38
N ALA A 74 5.11 5.92 4.82
CA ALA A 74 4.14 6.71 5.56
C ALA A 74 3.00 5.85 6.11
N VAL A 75 2.45 4.92 5.31
CA VAL A 75 1.39 4.03 5.82
C VAL A 75 1.92 3.08 6.87
N GLN A 76 3.13 2.52 6.75
CA GLN A 76 3.74 1.65 7.77
C GLN A 76 4.08 2.39 9.08
N MET A 77 4.44 3.68 8.98
CA MET A 77 4.74 4.57 10.13
C MET A 77 3.50 5.28 10.72
N ASN A 78 2.30 5.00 10.23
CA ASN A 78 1.05 5.67 10.63
C ASN A 78 0.98 7.19 10.34
N LYS A 79 1.56 7.65 9.23
CA LYS A 79 1.73 9.05 8.87
C LYS A 79 0.75 9.47 7.77
N GLN A 80 -0.55 9.49 8.11
CA GLN A 80 -1.62 9.71 7.11
C GLN A 80 -1.53 11.07 6.40
N ASN A 81 -1.10 12.13 7.10
CA ASN A 81 -0.96 13.45 6.49
C ASN A 81 0.11 13.46 5.39
N GLU A 82 1.28 12.88 5.67
CA GLU A 82 2.39 12.75 4.72
C GLU A 82 2.02 11.82 3.56
N PHE A 83 1.35 10.70 3.84
CA PHE A 83 0.80 9.83 2.81
C PHE A 83 -0.12 10.60 1.85
N ASN A 84 -1.08 11.34 2.40
CA ASN A 84 -2.05 12.08 1.61
C ASN A 84 -1.41 13.20 0.80
N ARG A 85 -0.35 13.83 1.32
CA ARG A 85 0.42 14.85 0.60
C ARG A 85 1.15 14.28 -0.60
N LEU A 86 1.82 13.15 -0.43
CA LEU A 86 2.48 12.43 -1.52
C LEU A 86 1.47 11.99 -2.59
N TRP A 87 0.38 11.37 -2.15
CA TRP A 87 -0.66 10.89 -3.06
C TRP A 87 -1.33 12.03 -3.83
N THR A 88 -1.60 13.16 -3.17
CA THR A 88 -2.16 14.35 -3.84
C THR A 88 -1.21 14.87 -4.91
N TRP A 89 0.10 14.91 -4.65
CA TRP A 89 1.07 15.36 -5.64
C TRP A 89 1.14 14.39 -6.84
N ALA A 90 1.20 13.07 -6.58
CA ALA A 90 1.21 12.05 -7.62
C ALA A 90 -0.02 12.15 -8.54
N MET A 91 -1.23 12.27 -7.97
CA MET A 91 -2.46 12.44 -8.74
C MET A 91 -2.56 13.78 -9.47
N THR A 92 -1.88 14.81 -8.99
CA THR A 92 -1.92 16.16 -9.60
C THR A 92 -0.95 16.27 -10.77
N TYR A 93 0.25 15.70 -10.66
CA TYR A 93 1.35 15.98 -11.58
C TYR A 93 1.83 14.77 -12.38
N MET A 94 1.69 13.55 -11.85
CA MET A 94 2.22 12.34 -12.49
C MET A 94 1.14 11.57 -13.24
N TYR A 95 -0.08 11.53 -12.69
CA TYR A 95 -1.18 10.78 -13.27
C TYR A 95 -1.61 11.31 -14.65
N HIS A 96 -1.77 10.40 -15.61
CA HIS A 96 -2.32 10.71 -16.93
C HIS A 96 -3.85 10.55 -16.95
N PRO A 97 -4.64 11.64 -16.96
CA PRO A 97 -6.11 11.54 -16.98
C PRO A 97 -6.67 11.14 -18.35
N SER A 98 -5.87 11.22 -19.41
CA SER A 98 -6.29 10.99 -20.79
C SER A 98 -5.10 10.67 -21.69
N GLY A 99 -5.37 10.32 -22.96
CA GLY A 99 -4.36 10.01 -23.95
C GLY A 99 -3.88 8.55 -23.90
N PRO A 100 -2.80 8.21 -24.63
CA PRO A 100 -2.33 6.82 -24.75
C PRO A 100 -1.88 6.19 -23.43
N PHE A 101 -1.49 6.98 -22.43
CA PHE A 101 -1.07 6.54 -21.10
C PHE A 101 -2.18 6.68 -20.05
N GLN A 102 -3.43 6.88 -20.47
CA GLN A 102 -4.53 7.13 -19.54
C GLN A 102 -4.59 6.07 -18.44
N GLY A 103 -4.57 6.53 -17.19
CA GLY A 103 -4.64 5.64 -16.04
C GLY A 103 -3.29 5.18 -15.48
N TYR A 104 -2.18 5.55 -16.12
CA TYR A 104 -0.81 5.38 -15.62
C TYR A 104 -0.22 6.68 -15.07
N PHE A 105 0.99 6.60 -14.52
CA PHE A 105 1.74 7.72 -13.97
C PHE A 105 3.04 7.93 -14.75
N ALA A 106 3.34 9.16 -15.16
CA ALA A 106 4.64 9.54 -15.71
C ALA A 106 5.74 9.18 -14.71
N TRP A 107 6.74 8.41 -15.13
CA TRP A 107 7.74 7.82 -14.24
C TRP A 107 8.59 8.87 -13.54
N HIS A 108 8.80 10.03 -14.18
CA HIS A 108 9.46 11.16 -13.55
C HIS A 108 9.01 12.55 -14.01
N ASN A 109 9.07 13.46 -13.05
CA ASN A 109 8.68 14.86 -13.18
C ASN A 109 9.78 15.75 -12.59
N THR A 110 9.81 17.01 -13.02
CA THR A 110 10.55 18.05 -12.29
C THR A 110 9.94 18.29 -10.91
N THR A 111 10.70 18.87 -9.98
CA THR A 111 10.18 19.29 -8.66
C THR A 111 9.06 20.32 -8.74
N SER A 112 8.93 21.04 -9.87
CA SER A 112 7.81 21.94 -10.16
C SER A 112 6.53 21.24 -10.63
N GLY A 113 6.58 19.92 -10.87
CA GLY A 113 5.47 19.10 -11.31
C GLY A 113 5.36 18.91 -12.83
N SER A 114 6.24 19.52 -13.64
CA SER A 114 6.25 19.29 -15.09
C SER A 114 6.73 17.87 -15.41
N ILE A 115 5.98 17.13 -16.22
CA ILE A 115 6.36 15.79 -16.72
C ILE A 115 7.62 15.91 -17.58
N ILE A 116 8.64 15.11 -17.27
CA ILE A 116 9.87 15.03 -18.07
C ILE A 116 9.70 13.97 -19.18
N ASP A 117 9.09 12.84 -18.84
CA ASP A 117 8.79 11.74 -19.74
C ASP A 117 7.40 11.15 -19.44
N ASN A 118 6.64 10.83 -20.50
CA ASN A 118 5.28 10.30 -20.38
C ASN A 118 5.25 8.79 -20.15
N TYR A 119 6.36 8.07 -20.32
CA TYR A 119 6.36 6.64 -20.02
C TYR A 119 6.14 6.40 -18.53
N PRO A 120 5.48 5.30 -18.13
CA PRO A 120 5.45 4.89 -16.74
C PRO A 120 6.59 3.92 -16.41
N ALA A 121 6.87 3.75 -15.13
CA ALA A 121 7.68 2.66 -14.59
C ALA A 121 6.76 1.71 -13.83
N THR A 122 6.72 0.44 -14.24
CA THR A 122 5.71 -0.52 -13.77
C THR A 122 5.74 -0.73 -12.25
N ASP A 123 6.92 -0.74 -11.63
CA ASP A 123 7.08 -0.85 -10.19
C ASP A 123 6.36 0.25 -9.40
N GLY A 124 6.46 1.51 -9.83
CA GLY A 124 5.79 2.64 -9.18
C GLY A 124 4.29 2.41 -9.01
N ASP A 125 3.60 1.99 -10.08
CA ASP A 125 2.17 1.68 -10.06
C ASP A 125 1.83 0.50 -9.14
N GLN A 126 2.67 -0.53 -9.12
CA GLN A 126 2.52 -1.67 -8.20
C GLN A 126 2.61 -1.24 -6.74
N TRP A 127 3.60 -0.43 -6.39
CA TRP A 127 3.80 0.09 -5.04
C TRP A 127 2.71 1.08 -4.64
N PHE A 128 2.24 1.95 -5.55
CA PHE A 128 1.09 2.81 -5.29
C PHE A 128 -0.15 1.99 -4.96
N ALA A 129 -0.48 0.98 -5.77
CA ALA A 129 -1.64 0.13 -5.53
C ALA A 129 -1.57 -0.55 -4.15
N MET A 130 -0.41 -1.11 -3.80
CA MET A 130 -0.25 -1.75 -2.50
C MET A 130 -0.34 -0.77 -1.33
N ALA A 131 0.37 0.36 -1.40
CA ALA A 131 0.33 1.38 -0.36
C ALA A 131 -1.09 1.92 -0.13
N LEU A 132 -1.89 2.06 -1.18
CA LEU A 132 -3.30 2.47 -1.12
C LEU A 132 -4.20 1.39 -0.49
N PHE A 133 -4.00 0.11 -0.80
CA PHE A 133 -4.71 -0.97 -0.10
C PHE A 133 -4.40 -0.97 1.39
N MET A 134 -3.12 -0.84 1.75
CA MET A 134 -2.68 -0.77 3.16
C MET A 134 -3.24 0.47 3.86
N ALA A 135 -3.31 1.62 3.17
CA ALA A 135 -3.90 2.85 3.70
C ALA A 135 -5.40 2.68 3.98
N SER A 136 -6.13 2.01 3.08
CA SER A 136 -7.52 1.63 3.32
C SER A 136 -7.66 0.71 4.53
N GLY A 137 -6.78 -0.27 4.70
CA GLY A 137 -6.84 -1.18 5.86
C GLY A 137 -6.49 -0.49 7.17
N ARG A 138 -5.57 0.47 7.14
CA ARG A 138 -5.09 1.16 8.35
C ARG A 138 -6.00 2.32 8.78
N TRP A 139 -6.54 3.07 7.82
CA TRP A 139 -7.25 4.33 8.10
C TRP A 139 -8.69 4.38 7.57
N GLY A 140 -9.14 3.35 6.84
CA GLY A 140 -10.41 3.39 6.11
C GLY A 140 -10.35 4.28 4.87
N ASN A 141 -11.46 4.36 4.14
CA ASN A 141 -11.56 5.13 2.90
C ASN A 141 -12.16 6.53 3.15
N GLY A 142 -11.49 7.56 2.62
CA GLY A 142 -12.00 8.93 2.56
C GLY A 142 -12.84 9.19 1.30
N GLN A 143 -12.91 10.46 0.89
CA GLN A 143 -13.63 10.92 -0.30
C GLN A 143 -12.68 11.23 -1.46
N GLY A 144 -13.17 11.18 -2.70
CA GLY A 144 -12.38 11.49 -3.90
C GLY A 144 -11.14 10.61 -4.02
N ILE A 145 -9.98 11.22 -4.27
CA ILE A 145 -8.70 10.50 -4.37
C ILE A 145 -8.29 9.82 -3.04
N TYR A 146 -8.86 10.20 -1.90
CA TYR A 146 -8.60 9.56 -0.60
C TYR A 146 -9.47 8.34 -0.34
N ASN A 147 -10.32 7.93 -1.29
CA ASN A 147 -10.88 6.59 -1.29
C ASN A 147 -9.80 5.61 -1.77
N TYR A 148 -8.87 5.28 -0.87
CA TYR A 148 -7.64 4.57 -1.21
C TYR A 148 -7.91 3.22 -1.86
N GLN A 149 -8.88 2.46 -1.35
CA GLN A 149 -9.25 1.17 -1.94
C GLN A 149 -9.76 1.33 -3.37
N ALA A 150 -10.63 2.31 -3.64
CA ALA A 150 -11.11 2.54 -5.01
C ALA A 150 -9.97 2.95 -5.96
N SER A 151 -9.05 3.79 -5.51
CA SER A 151 -7.85 4.14 -6.29
C SER A 151 -6.96 2.92 -6.55
N ALA A 152 -6.72 2.07 -5.55
CA ALA A 152 -5.95 0.85 -5.70
C ALA A 152 -6.58 -0.11 -6.73
N GLN A 153 -7.91 -0.33 -6.64
CA GLN A 153 -8.64 -1.15 -7.63
C GLN A 153 -8.53 -0.58 -9.05
N SER A 154 -8.62 0.74 -9.20
CA SER A 154 -8.45 1.39 -10.50
C SER A 154 -7.05 1.19 -11.06
N ILE A 155 -6.01 1.27 -10.24
CA ILE A 155 -4.63 1.02 -10.66
C ILE A 155 -4.47 -0.44 -11.09
N LEU A 156 -4.93 -1.42 -10.29
CA LEU A 156 -4.88 -2.84 -10.69
C LEU A 156 -5.57 -3.09 -12.03
N ASN A 157 -6.76 -2.51 -12.22
CA ASN A 157 -7.50 -2.63 -13.47
C ASN A 157 -6.71 -2.04 -14.65
N ASN A 158 -6.10 -0.86 -14.49
CA ASN A 158 -5.30 -0.25 -15.56
C ASN A 158 -4.02 -1.05 -15.83
N MET A 159 -3.35 -1.59 -14.80
CA MET A 159 -2.14 -2.40 -14.98
C MET A 159 -2.41 -3.65 -15.83
N LEU A 160 -3.59 -4.26 -15.69
CA LEU A 160 -3.93 -5.51 -16.39
C LEU A 160 -4.69 -5.31 -17.71
N HIS A 161 -5.62 -4.35 -17.76
CA HIS A 161 -6.59 -4.22 -18.85
C HIS A 161 -6.40 -2.99 -19.75
N HIS A 162 -5.32 -2.24 -19.59
CA HIS A 162 -5.03 -1.12 -20.49
C HIS A 162 -4.93 -1.61 -21.94
N LYS A 163 -5.73 -1.01 -22.81
CA LYS A 163 -5.77 -1.38 -24.22
C LYS A 163 -4.51 -0.93 -24.93
N THR A 164 -4.05 -1.71 -25.91
CA THR A 164 -2.92 -1.28 -26.72
C THR A 164 -3.30 -0.08 -27.58
N VAL A 165 -2.67 1.07 -27.35
CA VAL A 165 -2.89 2.33 -28.08
C VAL A 165 -1.56 3.01 -28.28
N ASN A 166 -1.21 3.39 -29.51
CA ASN A 166 0.06 4.05 -29.85
C ASN A 166 1.29 3.35 -29.22
N SER A 167 1.34 2.02 -29.33
CA SER A 167 2.37 1.16 -28.74
C SER A 167 2.45 1.12 -27.21
N VAL A 168 1.62 1.88 -26.48
CA VAL A 168 1.42 1.69 -25.04
C VAL A 168 0.62 0.41 -24.84
N THR A 169 1.03 -0.45 -23.91
CA THR A 169 0.41 -1.75 -23.61
C THR A 169 -0.10 -1.81 -22.17
N ALA A 170 -0.63 -2.96 -21.73
CA ALA A 170 -0.78 -3.26 -20.31
C ALA A 170 0.59 -3.39 -19.62
N MET A 171 0.61 -3.20 -18.30
CA MET A 171 1.80 -3.37 -17.44
C MET A 171 2.09 -4.83 -17.10
N PHE A 172 1.14 -5.73 -17.31
CA PHE A 172 1.35 -7.17 -17.14
C PHE A 172 1.22 -7.92 -18.46
N ASN A 173 2.19 -8.79 -18.73
CA ASN A 173 2.09 -9.75 -19.81
C ASN A 173 1.10 -10.86 -19.40
N THR A 174 -0.03 -10.97 -20.10
CA THR A 174 -1.09 -11.90 -19.72
C THR A 174 -0.77 -13.37 -19.98
N ALA A 175 0.19 -13.66 -20.86
CA ALA A 175 0.65 -15.02 -21.13
C ALA A 175 1.66 -15.48 -20.07
N GLN A 176 2.64 -14.64 -19.75
CA GLN A 176 3.72 -14.94 -18.80
C GLN A 176 3.30 -14.70 -17.34
N LYS A 177 2.22 -13.95 -17.10
CA LYS A 177 1.78 -13.53 -15.76
C LYS A 177 2.85 -12.71 -15.00
N GLN A 178 3.63 -11.93 -15.74
CA GLN A 178 4.73 -11.13 -15.20
C GLN A 178 4.52 -9.64 -15.52
N PRO A 179 4.97 -8.71 -14.66
CA PRO A 179 5.06 -7.31 -15.02
C PRO A 179 6.04 -7.13 -16.18
N VAL A 180 5.79 -6.14 -17.03
CA VAL A 180 6.75 -5.72 -18.06
C VAL A 180 7.64 -4.61 -17.51
N PHE A 181 8.83 -4.41 -18.08
CA PHE A 181 9.72 -3.34 -17.64
C PHE A 181 9.08 -1.95 -17.81
N VAL A 182 8.71 -1.61 -19.05
CA VAL A 182 7.94 -0.39 -19.38
C VAL A 182 6.83 -0.79 -20.37
N PRO A 183 5.56 -0.43 -20.13
CA PRO A 183 4.42 -0.81 -20.98
C PRO A 183 4.36 -0.01 -22.28
N TYR A 184 5.45 -0.03 -23.05
CA TYR A 184 5.60 0.65 -24.32
C TYR A 184 6.46 -0.16 -25.29
N ALA A 185 5.96 -0.37 -26.50
CA ALA A 185 6.70 -0.94 -27.63
C ALA A 185 7.57 -2.17 -27.23
N ARG A 186 8.87 -2.12 -27.55
CA ARG A 186 9.82 -3.22 -27.29
C ARG A 186 10.19 -3.38 -25.82
N THR A 187 10.01 -2.35 -24.99
CA THR A 187 10.30 -2.46 -23.54
C THR A 187 9.18 -3.19 -22.79
N ALA A 188 8.06 -3.46 -23.46
CA ALA A 188 6.99 -4.31 -22.96
C ALA A 188 7.24 -5.82 -23.20
N THR A 189 8.36 -6.20 -23.84
CA THR A 189 8.66 -7.61 -24.18
C THR A 189 9.67 -8.28 -23.24
N PHE A 190 10.09 -7.58 -22.19
CA PHE A 190 10.96 -8.09 -21.14
C PHE A 190 10.54 -7.49 -19.79
N THR A 191 11.19 -7.92 -18.71
CA THR A 191 10.86 -7.55 -17.33
C THR A 191 12.12 -7.14 -16.56
N ASP A 192 11.91 -6.83 -15.29
CA ASP A 192 12.94 -6.52 -14.30
C ASP A 192 12.69 -7.43 -13.08
N PRO A 193 13.68 -8.21 -12.60
CA PRO A 193 13.50 -9.07 -11.45
C PRO A 193 13.11 -8.33 -10.16
N SER A 194 13.53 -7.08 -10.01
CA SER A 194 13.17 -6.25 -8.86
C SER A 194 11.71 -5.79 -8.89
N TYR A 195 11.03 -5.91 -10.04
CA TYR A 195 9.61 -5.57 -10.19
C TYR A 195 8.70 -6.77 -9.85
N GLN A 196 9.28 -7.94 -9.58
CA GLN A 196 8.55 -9.15 -9.23
C GLN A 196 8.21 -9.14 -7.72
N LEU A 197 6.94 -8.88 -7.42
CA LEU A 197 6.45 -8.69 -6.05
C LEU A 197 5.41 -9.78 -5.69
N PRO A 198 5.79 -11.08 -5.61
CA PRO A 198 4.84 -12.16 -5.35
C PRO A 198 4.03 -11.95 -4.06
N ALA A 199 4.64 -11.37 -3.03
CA ALA A 199 3.97 -10.99 -1.80
C ALA A 199 2.80 -10.02 -2.03
N PHE A 200 2.95 -9.11 -3.00
CA PHE A 200 1.91 -8.15 -3.34
C PHE A 200 0.80 -8.80 -4.15
N TYR A 201 1.18 -9.65 -5.11
CA TYR A 201 0.23 -10.37 -5.96
C TYR A 201 -0.64 -11.34 -5.17
N GLU A 202 -0.07 -11.98 -4.16
CA GLU A 202 -0.81 -12.75 -3.16
C GLU A 202 -1.91 -11.91 -2.50
N LEU A 203 -1.59 -10.70 -2.04
CA LEU A 203 -2.57 -9.83 -1.40
C LEU A 203 -3.60 -9.30 -2.41
N TRP A 204 -3.21 -8.96 -3.64
CA TRP A 204 -4.15 -8.57 -4.70
C TRP A 204 -5.08 -9.71 -5.08
N ALA A 205 -4.61 -10.97 -5.08
CA ALA A 205 -5.46 -12.14 -5.29
C ALA A 205 -6.57 -12.24 -4.22
N ARG A 206 -6.35 -11.67 -3.03
CA ARG A 206 -7.33 -11.65 -1.93
C ARG A 206 -8.18 -10.39 -1.90
N TRP A 207 -7.65 -9.25 -2.32
CA TRP A 207 -8.25 -7.93 -2.12
C TRP A 207 -8.78 -7.26 -3.38
N SER A 208 -8.32 -7.69 -4.56
CA SER A 208 -8.87 -7.21 -5.82
C SER A 208 -10.34 -7.62 -5.95
N GLN A 209 -11.15 -6.74 -6.55
CA GLN A 209 -12.56 -7.04 -6.86
C GLN A 209 -12.69 -7.94 -8.09
N HIS A 210 -11.67 -7.97 -8.95
CA HIS A 210 -11.63 -8.71 -10.20
C HIS A 210 -10.25 -9.37 -10.38
N ASP A 211 -10.16 -10.34 -11.31
CA ASP A 211 -8.88 -10.94 -11.72
C ASP A 211 -8.09 -11.60 -10.59
N ASN A 212 -8.76 -12.02 -9.51
CA ASN A 212 -8.14 -12.66 -8.34
C ASN A 212 -7.27 -13.85 -8.74
N GLN A 213 -7.75 -14.68 -9.68
CA GLN A 213 -6.97 -15.81 -10.20
C GLN A 213 -5.73 -15.36 -10.96
N PHE A 214 -5.81 -14.28 -11.74
CA PHE A 214 -4.64 -13.74 -12.44
C PHE A 214 -3.54 -13.34 -11.46
N TRP A 215 -3.90 -12.66 -10.38
CA TRP A 215 -2.93 -12.25 -9.35
C TRP A 215 -2.34 -13.45 -8.59
N ALA A 216 -3.12 -14.50 -8.33
CA ALA A 216 -2.60 -15.74 -7.77
C ALA A 216 -1.61 -16.44 -8.72
N ASP A 217 -1.93 -16.46 -10.02
CA ASP A 217 -1.04 -17.00 -11.05
C ASP A 217 0.23 -16.15 -11.20
N ALA A 218 0.12 -14.81 -11.08
CA ALA A 218 1.24 -13.90 -11.12
C ALA A 218 2.19 -14.11 -9.93
N ALA A 219 1.67 -14.32 -8.71
CA ALA A 219 2.48 -14.70 -7.56
C ALA A 219 3.29 -15.97 -7.83
N THR A 220 2.63 -17.01 -8.37
CA THR A 220 3.28 -18.29 -8.72
C THR A 220 4.34 -18.11 -9.80
N SER A 221 4.01 -17.39 -10.88
CA SER A 221 4.93 -17.13 -11.99
C SER A 221 6.15 -16.34 -11.55
N SER A 222 5.97 -15.36 -10.66
CA SER A 222 7.06 -14.52 -10.15
C SER A 222 8.06 -15.30 -9.33
N ARG A 223 7.60 -16.21 -8.45
CA ARG A 223 8.48 -17.12 -7.70
C ARG A 223 9.30 -18.01 -8.65
N GLN A 224 8.64 -18.60 -9.65
CA GLN A 224 9.31 -19.44 -10.66
C GLN A 224 10.32 -18.65 -11.50
N PHE A 225 9.96 -17.43 -11.89
CA PHE A 225 10.82 -16.53 -12.63
C PHE A 225 12.07 -16.14 -11.83
N LEU A 226 11.92 -15.79 -10.55
CA LEU A 226 13.06 -15.45 -9.70
C LEU A 226 14.01 -16.64 -9.51
N GLN A 227 13.47 -17.86 -9.42
CA GLN A 227 14.27 -19.09 -9.41
C GLN A 227 15.10 -19.29 -10.67
N SER A 228 14.55 -18.99 -11.86
CA SER A 228 15.27 -19.17 -13.12
C SER A 228 16.25 -18.02 -13.42
N THR A 229 16.02 -16.84 -12.85
CA THR A 229 16.76 -15.62 -13.17
C THR A 229 17.97 -15.40 -12.27
N VAL A 230 17.84 -15.73 -10.98
CA VAL A 230 18.92 -15.52 -10.03
C VAL A 230 20.06 -16.52 -10.26
N ASN A 231 21.29 -16.03 -10.27
CA ASN A 231 22.47 -16.88 -10.43
C ASN A 231 22.55 -17.91 -9.27
N PRO A 232 22.62 -19.23 -9.57
CA PRO A 232 22.54 -20.27 -8.56
C PRO A 232 23.77 -20.39 -7.66
N GLU A 233 24.89 -19.79 -8.02
CA GLU A 233 26.13 -19.79 -7.24
C GLU A 233 26.23 -18.53 -6.36
N THR A 234 25.99 -17.34 -6.93
CA THR A 234 26.20 -16.06 -6.25
C THR A 234 24.93 -15.53 -5.57
N GLY A 235 23.75 -15.97 -6.00
CA GLY A 235 22.47 -15.38 -5.59
C GLY A 235 22.20 -14.01 -6.20
N LEU A 236 22.96 -13.58 -7.21
CA LEU A 236 22.77 -12.27 -7.86
C LEU A 236 21.76 -12.34 -9.01
N ALA A 237 20.84 -11.38 -9.06
CA ALA A 237 19.96 -11.14 -10.21
C ALA A 237 20.53 -10.01 -11.11
N PRO A 238 20.22 -9.99 -12.42
CA PRO A 238 20.44 -8.81 -13.24
C PRO A 238 19.40 -7.71 -12.92
N ASP A 239 19.69 -6.48 -13.31
CA ASP A 239 18.67 -5.42 -13.36
C ASP A 239 17.55 -5.82 -14.34
N TYR A 240 17.87 -6.12 -15.61
CA TYR A 240 16.86 -6.48 -16.61
C TYR A 240 16.95 -7.95 -17.01
N ALA A 241 15.81 -8.56 -17.29
CA ALA A 241 15.69 -9.96 -17.71
C ALA A 241 14.56 -10.17 -18.72
N ASN A 242 14.73 -11.12 -19.63
CA ASN A 242 13.64 -11.59 -20.48
C ASN A 242 12.67 -12.43 -19.63
N PHE A 243 11.43 -12.63 -20.07
CA PHE A 243 10.42 -13.39 -19.31
C PHE A 243 10.80 -14.85 -18.99
N ASP A 244 11.77 -15.43 -19.70
CA ASP A 244 12.32 -16.77 -19.43
C ASP A 244 13.36 -16.79 -18.30
N GLY A 245 13.76 -15.61 -17.81
CA GLY A 245 14.75 -15.39 -16.76
C GLY A 245 16.18 -15.16 -17.26
N SER A 246 16.43 -15.21 -18.58
CA SER A 246 17.74 -14.84 -19.12
C SER A 246 18.01 -13.34 -18.94
N ALA A 247 19.23 -12.98 -18.53
CA ALA A 247 19.62 -11.58 -18.37
C ALA A 247 19.47 -10.80 -19.68
N ASN A 248 18.87 -9.61 -19.60
CA ASN A 248 18.71 -8.71 -20.73
C ASN A 248 19.75 -7.60 -20.64
N THR A 249 20.62 -7.50 -21.63
CA THR A 249 21.75 -6.56 -21.63
C THR A 249 21.42 -5.20 -22.24
N THR A 250 20.15 -4.93 -22.57
CA THR A 250 19.72 -3.64 -23.12
C THR A 250 20.16 -2.51 -22.18
N GLY A 251 20.88 -1.52 -22.71
CA GLY A 251 21.39 -0.40 -21.91
C GLY A 251 22.50 -0.74 -20.91
N GLY A 252 23.02 -1.98 -20.89
CA GLY A 252 24.04 -2.41 -19.92
C GLY A 252 23.48 -3.05 -18.64
N HIS A 253 22.16 -3.28 -18.58
CA HIS A 253 21.44 -3.76 -17.39
C HIS A 253 21.45 -5.29 -17.20
N GLY A 254 22.42 -5.99 -17.79
CA GLY A 254 22.54 -7.46 -17.64
C GLY A 254 23.29 -7.90 -16.37
N ASN A 255 23.63 -6.98 -15.49
CA ASN A 255 24.44 -7.20 -14.29
C ASN A 255 23.63 -6.89 -13.03
N PHE A 256 24.14 -7.31 -11.87
CA PHE A 256 23.60 -6.89 -10.59
C PHE A 256 23.99 -5.44 -10.33
N SER A 257 23.03 -4.52 -10.46
CA SER A 257 23.21 -3.11 -10.13
C SER A 257 22.03 -2.60 -9.29
N PHE A 258 21.71 -1.32 -9.37
CA PHE A 258 20.84 -0.60 -8.44
C PHE A 258 19.46 -1.25 -8.30
N ASP A 259 18.79 -1.58 -9.41
CA ASP A 259 17.47 -2.22 -9.39
C ASP A 259 17.53 -3.59 -8.71
N ALA A 260 18.53 -4.41 -9.09
CA ALA A 260 18.69 -5.78 -8.62
C ALA A 260 18.90 -5.90 -7.09
N TRP A 261 19.27 -4.83 -6.39
CA TRP A 261 19.41 -4.85 -4.92
C TRP A 261 18.10 -5.25 -4.23
N ARG A 262 16.97 -4.77 -4.74
CA ARG A 262 15.64 -4.97 -4.15
C ARG A 262 15.15 -6.42 -4.22
N VAL A 263 15.70 -7.23 -5.13
CA VAL A 263 15.31 -8.65 -5.31
C VAL A 263 15.45 -9.44 -4.01
N ALA A 264 16.52 -9.17 -3.25
CA ALA A 264 16.76 -9.82 -1.97
C ALA A 264 15.66 -9.54 -0.94
N SER A 265 15.20 -8.28 -0.86
CA SER A 265 14.10 -7.88 0.02
C SER A 265 12.78 -8.50 -0.45
N ASN A 266 12.45 -8.40 -1.74
CA ASN A 266 11.19 -8.91 -2.30
C ASN A 266 10.98 -10.41 -1.98
N ILE A 267 12.01 -11.22 -2.17
CA ILE A 267 12.02 -12.66 -1.87
C ILE A 267 11.83 -12.90 -0.37
N ALA A 268 12.54 -12.16 0.48
CA ALA A 268 12.47 -12.35 1.92
C ALA A 268 11.12 -11.91 2.50
N ILE A 269 10.49 -10.87 1.96
CA ILE A 269 9.16 -10.42 2.36
C ILE A 269 8.09 -11.41 1.93
N ASP A 270 8.17 -11.97 0.72
CA ASP A 270 7.23 -13.02 0.30
C ASP A 270 7.33 -14.25 1.19
N TYR A 271 8.55 -14.72 1.48
CA TYR A 271 8.76 -15.82 2.41
C TYR A 271 8.21 -15.49 3.81
N THR A 272 8.48 -14.30 4.33
CA THR A 272 8.03 -13.89 5.67
C THR A 272 6.52 -13.83 5.76
N TRP A 273 5.85 -13.33 4.72
CA TRP A 273 4.41 -13.18 4.73
C TRP A 273 3.67 -14.48 4.43
N PHE A 274 4.18 -15.28 3.48
CA PHE A 274 3.47 -16.43 2.92
C PHE A 274 4.17 -17.77 3.16
N ALA A 275 5.50 -17.79 3.17
CA ALA A 275 6.34 -18.99 3.22
C ALA A 275 5.90 -20.04 2.19
N ALA A 276 5.59 -19.57 0.98
CA ALA A 276 5.02 -20.38 -0.09
C ALA A 276 6.10 -21.19 -0.83
N ASP A 277 7.36 -20.75 -0.80
CA ASP A 277 8.45 -21.37 -1.54
C ASP A 277 9.73 -21.51 -0.68
N PRO A 278 10.12 -22.74 -0.30
CA PRO A 278 11.35 -22.98 0.47
C PRO A 278 12.64 -22.55 -0.24
N TRP A 279 12.64 -22.39 -1.57
CA TRP A 279 13.81 -21.90 -2.31
C TRP A 279 14.23 -20.49 -1.86
N GLU A 280 13.29 -19.66 -1.41
CA GLU A 280 13.53 -18.29 -0.98
C GLU A 280 14.55 -18.21 0.18
N GLN A 281 14.54 -19.22 1.07
CA GLN A 281 15.54 -19.36 2.12
C GLN A 281 16.91 -19.68 1.55
N THR A 282 16.97 -20.61 0.59
CA THR A 282 18.21 -21.00 -0.09
C THR A 282 18.82 -19.80 -0.82
N GLN A 283 17.99 -19.01 -1.49
CA GLN A 283 18.42 -17.79 -2.16
C GLN A 283 18.96 -16.74 -1.17
N SER A 284 18.25 -16.52 -0.06
CA SER A 284 18.67 -15.59 0.98
C SER A 284 20.02 -15.99 1.60
N ASP A 285 20.23 -17.29 1.83
CA ASP A 285 21.51 -17.82 2.30
C ASP A 285 22.64 -17.65 1.25
N ARG A 286 22.36 -17.84 -0.04
CA ARG A 286 23.33 -17.69 -1.13
C ARG A 286 23.82 -16.26 -1.27
N ILE A 287 22.91 -15.29 -1.40
CA ILE A 287 23.31 -13.89 -1.59
C ILE A 287 24.08 -13.37 -0.37
N GLN A 288 23.67 -13.73 0.86
CA GLN A 288 24.43 -13.39 2.05
C GLN A 288 25.80 -14.08 2.08
N THR A 289 25.92 -15.32 1.63
CA THR A 289 27.22 -16.01 1.53
C THR A 289 28.14 -15.27 0.56
N PHE A 290 27.62 -14.83 -0.58
CA PHE A 290 28.37 -14.04 -1.55
C PHE A 290 28.88 -12.73 -0.95
N PHE A 291 28.03 -11.98 -0.26
CA PHE A 291 28.41 -10.69 0.35
C PHE A 291 29.23 -10.82 1.64
N THR A 292 29.27 -11.98 2.29
CA THR A 292 30.26 -12.27 3.34
C THR A 292 31.68 -12.22 2.77
N ALA A 293 31.88 -12.69 1.52
CA ALA A 293 33.17 -12.65 0.84
C ALA A 293 33.47 -11.28 0.17
N HIS A 294 32.44 -10.49 -0.14
CA HIS A 294 32.55 -9.22 -0.87
C HIS A 294 32.03 -8.04 -0.03
N LYS A 295 32.86 -7.55 0.89
CA LYS A 295 32.49 -6.47 1.84
C LYS A 295 32.38 -5.07 1.21
N ARG A 296 32.77 -4.91 -0.05
CA ARG A 296 32.75 -3.65 -0.81
C ARG A 296 32.25 -3.92 -2.23
N GLY A 297 31.78 -2.87 -2.87
CA GLY A 297 31.14 -2.94 -4.18
C GLY A 297 29.63 -3.03 -4.04
N ASN A 298 28.95 -2.32 -4.91
CA ASN A 298 27.50 -2.29 -5.00
C ASN A 298 27.00 -2.72 -6.40
N GLN A 299 27.92 -3.10 -7.30
CA GLN A 299 27.62 -3.60 -8.64
C GLN A 299 28.55 -4.76 -8.97
N PHE A 300 28.00 -5.81 -9.54
CA PHE A 300 28.72 -7.05 -9.84
C PHE A 300 28.23 -7.68 -11.14
N SER A 301 29.13 -8.35 -11.88
CA SER A 301 28.67 -9.33 -12.86
C SER A 301 27.88 -10.43 -12.15
N LEU A 302 26.98 -11.12 -12.85
CA LEU A 302 26.20 -12.22 -12.23
C LEU A 302 27.08 -13.36 -11.72
N THR A 303 28.28 -13.52 -12.28
CA THR A 303 29.32 -14.46 -11.84
C THR A 303 30.17 -13.94 -10.68
N GLY A 304 29.90 -12.74 -10.17
CA GLY A 304 30.49 -12.21 -8.94
C GLY A 304 31.72 -11.32 -9.12
N SER A 305 32.08 -10.89 -10.34
CA SER A 305 33.18 -9.94 -10.54
C SER A 305 32.73 -8.53 -10.15
N PRO A 306 33.46 -7.80 -9.29
CA PRO A 306 33.08 -6.44 -8.90
C PRO A 306 33.18 -5.49 -10.10
N LEU A 307 32.14 -4.68 -10.30
CA LEU A 307 32.06 -3.65 -11.32
C LEU A 307 32.18 -2.23 -10.73
N SER A 308 31.98 -2.12 -9.42
CA SER A 308 32.18 -0.91 -8.64
C SER A 308 32.85 -1.24 -7.30
N SER A 309 33.55 -0.28 -6.72
CA SER A 309 34.06 -0.33 -5.33
C SER A 309 33.17 0.42 -4.34
N ASP A 310 32.11 1.07 -4.82
CA ASP A 310 31.26 1.94 -4.02
C ASP A 310 30.49 1.14 -2.96
N HIS A 311 30.11 1.85 -1.90
CA HIS A 311 29.33 1.32 -0.80
C HIS A 311 28.01 2.07 -0.73
N SER A 312 26.90 1.33 -0.67
CA SER A 312 25.55 1.87 -0.69
C SER A 312 24.76 1.32 0.48
N THR A 313 24.22 2.22 1.31
CA THR A 313 23.45 1.84 2.48
C THR A 313 22.14 1.15 2.10
N GLY A 314 21.58 1.44 0.92
CA GLY A 314 20.43 0.74 0.36
C GLY A 314 20.71 -0.74 0.14
N LEU A 315 21.86 -1.09 -0.43
CA LEU A 315 22.27 -2.50 -0.57
C LEU A 315 22.46 -3.17 0.80
N VAL A 316 23.07 -2.47 1.77
CA VAL A 316 23.17 -2.99 3.16
C VAL A 316 21.79 -3.31 3.73
N ALA A 317 20.81 -2.44 3.51
CA ALA A 317 19.44 -2.63 3.97
C ALA A 317 18.76 -3.84 3.31
N MET A 318 18.85 -3.98 1.99
CA MET A 318 18.23 -5.12 1.28
C MET A 318 18.88 -6.46 1.66
N LEU A 319 20.19 -6.49 1.88
CA LEU A 319 20.90 -7.69 2.37
C LEU A 319 20.53 -8.04 3.82
N ALA A 320 20.23 -7.03 4.66
CA ALA A 320 19.72 -7.26 6.00
C ALA A 320 18.27 -7.78 5.97
N THR A 321 17.41 -7.30 5.06
CA THR A 321 16.06 -7.86 4.87
C THR A 321 16.10 -9.33 4.47
N ALA A 322 17.08 -9.76 3.66
CA ALA A 322 17.28 -11.17 3.32
C ALA A 322 17.41 -12.10 4.56
N SER A 323 17.85 -11.55 5.70
CA SER A 323 17.95 -12.29 6.97
C SER A 323 16.61 -12.80 7.52
N LEU A 324 15.49 -12.25 7.05
CA LEU A 324 14.15 -12.72 7.44
C LEU A 324 13.87 -14.15 6.93
N ALA A 325 14.41 -14.51 5.76
CA ALA A 325 14.26 -15.84 5.18
C ALA A 325 15.52 -16.72 5.33
N ALA A 326 16.69 -16.12 5.52
CA ALA A 326 17.96 -16.83 5.68
C ALA A 326 17.98 -17.77 6.90
N THR A 327 18.64 -18.92 6.74
CA THR A 327 18.78 -19.95 7.77
C THR A 327 20.17 -19.98 8.41
N ASN A 328 21.18 -19.48 7.70
CA ASN A 328 22.56 -19.48 8.19
C ASN A 328 22.78 -18.39 9.25
N ASN A 329 23.59 -18.71 10.27
CA ASN A 329 23.93 -17.77 11.37
C ASN A 329 24.63 -16.48 10.91
N GLN A 330 25.23 -16.46 9.71
CA GLN A 330 25.86 -15.25 9.17
C GLN A 330 24.86 -14.10 8.96
N LYS A 331 23.56 -14.39 8.87
CA LYS A 331 22.49 -13.40 8.74
C LYS A 331 22.55 -12.32 9.82
N TRP A 332 23.00 -12.69 11.02
CA TRP A 332 23.15 -11.74 12.12
C TRP A 332 24.19 -10.65 11.84
N ASN A 333 25.22 -10.93 11.04
CA ASN A 333 26.16 -9.89 10.61
C ASN A 333 25.47 -8.84 9.72
N PHE A 334 24.54 -9.25 8.87
CA PHE A 334 23.79 -8.33 8.00
C PHE A 334 22.78 -7.50 8.80
N VAL A 335 22.09 -8.12 9.77
CA VAL A 335 21.23 -7.41 10.73
C VAL A 335 22.05 -6.38 11.52
N ASP A 336 23.21 -6.78 12.05
CA ASP A 336 24.11 -5.89 12.78
C ASP A 336 24.64 -4.74 11.89
N ASN A 337 24.94 -5.01 10.62
CA ASN A 337 25.38 -3.98 9.68
C ASN A 337 24.31 -2.92 9.45
N LEU A 338 23.04 -3.30 9.26
CA LEU A 338 21.94 -2.34 9.14
C LEU A 338 21.70 -1.59 10.46
N TRP A 339 21.78 -2.28 11.60
CA TRP A 339 21.64 -1.63 12.91
C TRP A 339 22.71 -0.54 13.12
N ASN A 340 23.95 -0.81 12.71
CA ASN A 340 25.07 0.11 12.86
C ASN A 340 25.22 1.12 11.72
N ALA A 341 24.46 0.97 10.62
CA ALA A 341 24.51 1.90 9.50
C ALA A 341 23.94 3.27 9.88
N ALA A 342 24.69 4.32 9.50
CA ALA A 342 24.24 5.70 9.60
C ALA A 342 23.06 5.95 8.66
N ILE A 343 22.16 6.87 9.05
CA ILE A 343 21.05 7.28 8.20
C ILE A 343 21.64 8.01 6.97
N PRO A 344 21.27 7.62 5.74
CA PRO A 344 21.83 8.23 4.53
C PRO A 344 21.70 9.75 4.47
N SER A 345 22.73 10.39 3.93
CA SER A 345 22.85 11.85 3.76
C SER A 345 23.73 12.17 2.55
N GLY A 346 23.77 13.44 2.13
CA GLY A 346 24.54 13.88 0.96
C GLY A 346 23.82 13.65 -0.38
N GLN A 347 24.56 13.73 -1.49
CA GLN A 347 24.00 13.78 -2.85
C GLN A 347 23.18 12.53 -3.23
N TRP A 348 23.66 11.34 -2.87
CA TRP A 348 23.08 10.06 -3.29
C TRP A 348 22.10 9.47 -2.27
N ARG A 349 21.61 10.29 -1.34
CA ARG A 349 20.80 9.84 -0.19
C ARG A 349 19.39 9.40 -0.53
N TYR A 350 18.88 9.70 -1.73
CA TYR A 350 17.53 9.34 -2.14
C TYR A 350 17.35 7.82 -2.12
N TYR A 351 18.02 7.10 -3.02
CA TYR A 351 17.80 5.67 -3.18
C TYR A 351 18.25 4.88 -1.94
N ASP A 352 19.45 5.21 -1.43
CA ASP A 352 19.96 4.64 -0.18
C ASP A 352 19.01 4.91 1.00
N GLY A 353 18.47 6.13 1.12
CA GLY A 353 17.60 6.52 2.22
C GLY A 353 16.24 5.83 2.19
N MET A 354 15.63 5.72 1.00
CA MET A 354 14.35 5.02 0.84
C MET A 354 14.48 3.53 1.14
N LEU A 355 15.49 2.86 0.57
CA LEU A 355 15.75 1.45 0.85
C LEU A 355 16.18 1.21 2.30
N TYR A 356 16.95 2.12 2.90
CA TYR A 356 17.29 2.07 4.32
C TYR A 356 16.05 2.09 5.22
N MET A 357 15.14 3.03 4.99
CA MET A 357 13.92 3.13 5.80
C MET A 357 13.00 1.91 5.61
N LEU A 358 12.85 1.42 4.38
CA LEU A 358 12.12 0.17 4.11
C LEU A 358 12.76 -1.01 4.83
N GLY A 359 14.07 -1.21 4.68
CA GLY A 359 14.80 -2.29 5.35
C GLY A 359 14.70 -2.22 6.89
N LEU A 360 14.75 -1.02 7.48
CA LEU A 360 14.51 -0.88 8.92
C LEU A 360 13.10 -1.33 9.33
N LEU A 361 12.07 -0.95 8.58
CA LEU A 361 10.69 -1.36 8.85
C LEU A 361 10.54 -2.89 8.72
N GLU A 362 11.12 -3.46 7.68
CA GLU A 362 11.06 -4.89 7.37
C GLU A 362 11.75 -5.74 8.44
N VAL A 363 13.02 -5.43 8.75
CA VAL A 363 13.85 -6.17 9.72
C VAL A 363 13.33 -6.04 11.15
N SER A 364 12.66 -4.94 11.48
CA SER A 364 12.07 -4.71 12.82
C SER A 364 10.65 -5.24 13.02
N GLY A 365 10.06 -5.90 12.01
CA GLY A 365 8.67 -6.36 12.09
C GLY A 365 7.63 -5.22 12.14
N ASN A 366 8.00 -4.01 11.68
CA ASN A 366 7.11 -2.86 11.53
C ASN A 366 6.59 -2.68 10.10
N TYR A 367 7.05 -3.48 9.14
CA TYR A 367 6.47 -3.61 7.81
C TYR A 367 5.40 -4.71 7.80
N ARG A 368 4.13 -4.32 7.92
CA ARG A 368 3.00 -5.22 8.19
C ARG A 368 1.92 -5.17 7.12
N ILE A 369 1.11 -6.22 7.09
CA ILE A 369 -0.10 -6.32 6.29
C ILE A 369 -1.25 -5.62 7.03
N TYR A 370 -1.76 -4.54 6.45
CA TYR A 370 -2.98 -3.84 6.84
C TYR A 370 -4.08 -4.14 5.83
N ALA A 371 -4.84 -5.23 6.05
CA ALA A 371 -5.87 -5.65 5.11
C ALA A 371 -7.03 -4.64 5.03
N PRO A 372 -7.49 -4.26 3.82
CA PRO A 372 -8.71 -3.46 3.67
C PRO A 372 -9.93 -4.25 4.15
N ALA A 373 -10.98 -3.53 4.55
CA ALA A 373 -12.24 -4.17 4.89
C ALA A 373 -12.76 -4.98 3.68
N THR A 374 -13.13 -6.23 3.91
CA THR A 374 -13.75 -7.05 2.86
C THR A 374 -15.12 -6.44 2.52
N THR A 375 -15.34 -6.12 1.25
CA THR A 375 -16.70 -5.91 0.75
C THR A 375 -17.41 -7.25 0.81
N SER A 376 -18.15 -7.51 1.89
CA SER A 376 -19.01 -8.68 1.99
C SER A 376 -19.99 -8.67 0.83
N SER A 377 -19.72 -9.45 -0.22
CA SER A 377 -20.72 -9.82 -1.20
C SER A 377 -21.87 -10.47 -0.44
N ALA A 378 -23.05 -9.86 -0.50
CA ALA A 378 -24.26 -10.34 0.15
C ALA A 378 -24.46 -11.82 -0.17
N THR A 379 -24.30 -12.69 0.82
CA THR A 379 -24.55 -14.11 0.69
C THR A 379 -26.05 -14.29 0.49
N THR A 380 -26.48 -14.58 -0.74
CA THR A 380 -27.82 -15.11 -1.01
C THR A 380 -27.90 -16.49 -0.39
N SER A 381 -28.43 -16.57 0.82
CA SER A 381 -28.75 -17.83 1.49
C SER A 381 -29.97 -18.46 0.80
N SER A 382 -29.71 -19.45 -0.05
CA SER A 382 -30.70 -20.40 -0.54
C SER A 382 -31.18 -21.30 0.61
N VAL A 383 -32.44 -21.15 1.03
CA VAL A 383 -33.06 -22.04 2.01
C VAL A 383 -33.87 -23.12 1.28
N SER A 384 -33.52 -24.38 1.56
CA SER A 384 -34.24 -25.59 1.14
C SER A 384 -35.55 -25.77 1.92
N ARG A 385 -36.59 -26.24 1.23
CA ARG A 385 -37.98 -26.39 1.69
C ARG A 385 -38.25 -27.76 2.33
N PRO A 386 -39.09 -27.83 3.38
CA PRO A 386 -40.18 -28.81 3.39
C PRO A 386 -41.58 -28.17 3.55
N SER A 387 -42.61 -28.99 3.35
CA SER A 387 -43.96 -28.69 2.84
C SER A 387 -45.05 -28.28 3.85
N SER A 388 -45.94 -27.38 3.38
CA SER A 388 -47.41 -27.22 3.60
C SER A 388 -47.97 -27.23 5.04
N GLN A 389 -48.68 -26.19 5.52
CA GLN A 389 -49.98 -25.70 5.05
C GLN A 389 -50.31 -24.27 5.64
N PRO A 390 -51.44 -23.60 5.33
CA PRO A 390 -51.45 -22.24 4.77
C PRO A 390 -51.84 -21.13 5.75
N THR A 391 -51.32 -19.91 5.57
CA THR A 391 -52.05 -18.66 5.89
C THR A 391 -51.35 -17.46 5.23
N SER A 392 -52.16 -16.66 4.54
CA SER A 392 -51.99 -15.33 3.93
C SER A 392 -50.63 -14.59 4.07
N ALA A 393 -50.11 -14.19 2.89
CA ALA A 393 -48.90 -13.40 2.69
C ALA A 393 -48.93 -11.99 3.32
N PRO A 394 -47.80 -11.49 3.86
CA PRO A 394 -47.52 -10.06 3.93
C PRO A 394 -46.70 -9.63 2.70
N THR A 395 -47.26 -8.70 1.94
CA THR A 395 -46.60 -7.90 0.92
C THR A 395 -45.43 -7.11 1.51
N SER A 396 -44.29 -7.08 0.81
CA SER A 396 -43.23 -6.12 1.06
C SER A 396 -43.76 -4.71 0.78
N HIS A 397 -43.94 -3.90 1.83
CA HIS A 397 -44.20 -2.47 1.66
C HIS A 397 -42.86 -1.73 1.72
N SER A 398 -42.40 -1.27 0.55
CA SER A 398 -41.60 -0.04 0.51
C SER A 398 -42.59 1.12 0.66
N THR A 399 -42.43 1.95 1.69
CA THR A 399 -43.21 3.17 1.84
C THR A 399 -42.28 4.35 1.62
N LEU A 400 -42.36 4.92 0.42
CA LEU A 400 -41.80 6.24 0.11
C LEU A 400 -42.67 7.28 0.81
N VAL A 401 -42.15 7.95 1.83
CA VAL A 401 -42.80 9.15 2.37
C VAL A 401 -42.24 10.35 1.60
N SER A 402 -43.02 10.84 0.64
CA SER A 402 -42.84 12.16 0.05
C SER A 402 -43.78 13.13 0.76
N GLY A 403 -43.24 14.21 1.29
CA GLY A 403 -44.01 15.24 1.98
C GLY A 403 -43.39 16.60 1.76
N THR A 404 -44.11 17.47 1.05
CA THR A 404 -43.91 18.92 1.09
C THR A 404 -44.83 19.49 2.15
N THR A 405 -44.33 20.40 2.98
CA THR A 405 -45.20 21.29 3.76
C THR A 405 -44.70 22.73 3.68
N PRO A 406 -45.53 23.67 3.21
CA PRO A 406 -45.30 25.11 3.32
C PRO A 406 -45.72 25.61 4.71
N GLY A 407 -45.00 26.59 5.25
CA GLY A 407 -45.48 27.48 6.31
C GLY A 407 -44.96 27.18 7.71
N GLY A 408 -44.40 28.22 8.33
CA GLY A 408 -43.73 28.22 9.62
C GLY A 408 -44.47 27.53 10.77
N ASN A 409 -43.73 26.68 11.50
CA ASN A 409 -43.65 26.73 12.95
C ASN A 409 -42.37 26.04 13.43
N LYS A 410 -41.66 26.70 14.36
CA LYS A 410 -40.39 26.25 14.96
C LYS A 410 -40.64 24.97 15.77
N GLN A 411 -40.13 23.83 15.31
CA GLN A 411 -40.09 22.58 16.09
C GLN A 411 -38.68 22.36 16.66
N SER A 412 -38.58 22.00 17.93
CA SER A 412 -37.33 21.69 18.63
C SER A 412 -37.23 20.20 18.89
N ILE A 413 -36.09 19.60 18.53
CA ILE A 413 -35.72 18.21 18.83
C ILE A 413 -34.54 18.29 19.81
N GLU A 414 -34.62 17.60 20.96
CA GLU A 414 -33.52 17.52 21.92
C GLU A 414 -32.74 16.21 21.75
N ALA A 415 -31.41 16.28 21.82
CA ALA A 415 -30.52 15.13 21.77
C ALA A 415 -29.98 14.84 23.17
N GLU A 416 -30.40 13.73 23.79
CA GLU A 416 -29.78 13.24 25.01
C GLU A 416 -28.62 12.31 24.67
N SER A 417 -27.47 12.87 24.26
CA SER A 417 -26.13 12.30 24.46
C SER A 417 -25.04 13.18 23.80
N PRO A 418 -23.90 13.45 24.46
CA PRO A 418 -22.77 14.20 23.88
C PRO A 418 -22.05 13.51 22.70
N LYS A 419 -22.42 12.27 22.33
CA LYS A 419 -21.70 11.46 21.34
C LYS A 419 -22.37 11.38 19.96
N ASN A 420 -23.48 12.07 19.74
CA ASN A 420 -24.14 12.08 18.43
C ASN A 420 -23.49 13.14 17.53
N THR A 421 -22.97 12.72 16.37
CA THR A 421 -22.55 13.64 15.29
C THR A 421 -23.63 13.66 14.21
N LEU A 422 -24.14 14.85 13.90
CA LEU A 422 -25.10 15.08 12.82
C LEU A 422 -24.32 15.53 11.58
N SER A 423 -24.49 14.86 10.43
CA SER A 423 -23.96 15.31 9.15
C SER A 423 -25.10 15.54 8.14
N GLY A 424 -24.96 16.56 7.30
CA GLY A 424 -25.95 16.98 6.30
C GLY A 424 -26.71 18.25 6.68
N GLY A 425 -26.30 19.41 6.14
CA GLY A 425 -27.11 20.65 6.05
C GLY A 425 -27.66 21.28 7.34
N VAL A 426 -27.32 20.77 8.53
CA VAL A 426 -27.84 21.29 9.80
C VAL A 426 -27.11 22.59 10.17
N ILE A 427 -27.88 23.65 10.46
CA ILE A 427 -27.36 24.89 11.04
C ILE A 427 -27.61 24.86 12.55
N ILE A 428 -26.55 25.03 13.34
CA ILE A 428 -26.58 25.07 14.80
C ILE A 428 -26.23 26.49 15.25
N GLN A 429 -26.95 27.01 16.25
CA GLN A 429 -26.69 28.32 16.86
C GLN A 429 -26.49 28.19 18.37
N SER A 430 -25.64 29.05 18.93
CA SER A 430 -25.41 29.12 20.38
C SER A 430 -26.69 29.51 21.12
N CYS A 431 -27.06 28.73 22.13
CA CYS A 431 -28.25 28.89 22.95
C CYS A 431 -27.87 28.93 24.44
N ALA A 432 -27.98 30.08 25.08
CA ALA A 432 -27.56 30.27 26.47
C ALA A 432 -28.41 29.51 27.50
N THR A 433 -29.62 29.07 27.13
CA THR A 433 -30.59 28.43 28.02
C THR A 433 -30.78 26.94 27.73
N CYS A 434 -30.04 26.37 26.77
CA CYS A 434 -30.14 24.97 26.39
C CYS A 434 -29.12 24.13 27.19
N SER A 435 -29.50 22.91 27.60
CA SER A 435 -28.67 22.02 28.44
C SER A 435 -27.27 21.73 27.84
N GLY A 436 -27.16 21.78 26.50
CA GLY A 436 -25.90 21.62 25.75
C GLY A 436 -25.31 22.90 25.12
N LYS A 437 -25.83 24.09 25.46
CA LYS A 437 -25.44 25.41 24.90
C LYS A 437 -25.62 25.62 23.38
N GLU A 438 -26.19 24.68 22.68
CA GLU A 438 -26.43 24.72 21.23
C GLU A 438 -27.87 24.32 20.90
N LYS A 439 -28.43 24.89 19.83
CA LYS A 439 -29.76 24.55 19.32
C LYS A 439 -29.74 24.43 17.80
N VAL A 440 -30.39 23.40 17.26
CA VAL A 440 -30.60 23.21 15.81
C VAL A 440 -31.67 24.18 15.30
N THR A 441 -31.34 24.98 14.29
CA THR A 441 -32.25 26.00 13.72
C THR A 441 -32.73 25.66 12.31
N HIS A 442 -32.12 24.68 11.64
CA HIS A 442 -32.53 24.25 10.30
C HIS A 442 -32.21 22.76 10.07
N ILE A 443 -33.15 22.03 9.46
CA ILE A 443 -33.03 20.61 9.10
C ILE A 443 -33.38 20.50 7.61
N GLY A 444 -32.38 20.25 6.75
CA GLY A 444 -32.59 19.87 5.35
C GLY A 444 -33.06 18.41 5.22
N PRO A 445 -33.14 17.82 4.01
CA PRO A 445 -33.51 16.42 3.87
C PRO A 445 -32.43 15.51 4.49
N ILE A 446 -32.77 14.73 5.53
CA ILE A 446 -31.85 13.86 6.28
C ILE A 446 -32.22 12.38 6.10
N PHE A 447 -31.22 11.52 5.95
CA PHE A 447 -31.29 10.08 6.26
C PHE A 447 -30.75 9.84 7.67
N ILE A 448 -31.55 9.21 8.54
CA ILE A 448 -31.12 8.86 9.91
C ILE A 448 -30.92 7.34 9.97
N CYS A 449 -29.70 6.89 10.24
CA CYS A 449 -29.39 5.48 10.52
C CYS A 449 -29.26 5.25 12.03
N PHE A 450 -29.99 4.29 12.57
CA PHE A 450 -29.82 3.81 13.94
C PHE A 450 -29.14 2.44 13.94
N HIS A 451 -28.16 2.23 14.83
CA HIS A 451 -27.69 0.89 15.20
C HIS A 451 -28.55 0.37 16.37
N VAL A 452 -29.35 -0.67 16.14
CA VAL A 452 -30.06 -1.36 17.21
C VAL A 452 -29.46 -2.75 17.38
N ALA A 453 -28.92 -3.04 18.57
CA ALA A 453 -28.48 -4.38 18.93
C ALA A 453 -29.71 -5.29 19.07
N ALA A 454 -29.76 -6.38 18.31
CA ALA A 454 -30.91 -7.25 18.23
C ALA A 454 -31.16 -8.03 19.53
N ARG A 455 -32.32 -7.83 20.17
CA ARG A 455 -33.11 -8.92 20.77
C ARG A 455 -34.61 -8.65 20.57
N ARG A 456 -35.35 -9.74 20.39
CA ARG A 456 -36.77 -9.81 20.02
C ARG A 456 -37.62 -8.85 20.86
N HIS A 457 -38.53 -8.13 20.20
CA HIS A 457 -39.95 -7.88 20.54
C HIS A 457 -40.43 -6.59 19.84
N ALA A 458 -41.71 -6.58 19.44
CA ALA A 458 -42.27 -5.71 18.40
C ALA A 458 -42.30 -4.20 18.77
N LEU A 459 -41.92 -3.34 17.80
CA LEU A 459 -42.24 -1.91 17.82
C LEU A 459 -43.75 -1.72 17.61
N SER A 460 -44.42 -0.95 18.46
CA SER A 460 -45.72 -0.35 18.13
C SER A 460 -45.56 1.16 17.94
N LEU A 461 -46.17 1.67 16.87
CA LEU A 461 -46.28 3.10 16.60
C LEU A 461 -47.64 3.57 17.15
N ASP A 462 -47.63 4.50 18.12
CA ASP A 462 -48.83 5.27 18.47
C ASP A 462 -48.90 6.51 17.56
N THR A 463 -49.79 6.46 16.57
CA THR A 463 -49.98 7.53 15.59
C THR A 463 -50.83 8.69 16.10
N SER A 464 -51.34 8.62 17.34
CA SER A 464 -52.17 9.69 17.92
C SER A 464 -51.37 10.77 18.67
N SER A 465 -50.10 10.51 19.04
CA SER A 465 -49.31 11.41 19.89
C SER A 465 -48.00 11.93 19.29
N GLN A 466 -47.63 11.53 18.06
CA GLN A 466 -46.38 11.92 17.38
C GLN A 466 -45.13 11.90 18.29
N LYS A 467 -45.05 10.93 19.21
CA LYS A 467 -43.88 10.63 20.03
C LYS A 467 -43.44 9.19 19.78
N LEU A 468 -42.13 9.00 19.59
CA LEU A 468 -41.53 7.67 19.65
C LEU A 468 -41.28 7.34 21.13
N VAL A 469 -42.04 6.40 21.70
CA VAL A 469 -41.88 5.98 23.10
C VAL A 469 -41.24 4.59 23.12
N LEU A 470 -40.05 4.47 23.71
CA LEU A 470 -39.40 3.20 24.02
C LEU A 470 -39.64 2.88 25.51
N PRO A 471 -40.31 1.78 25.88
CA PRO A 471 -40.41 1.40 27.28
C PRO A 471 -39.08 0.82 27.78
N LEU A 472 -38.52 1.42 28.83
CA LEU A 472 -37.45 0.83 29.63
C LEU A 472 -38.07 0.15 30.86
N TYR A 473 -38.07 -1.18 30.90
CA TYR A 473 -38.29 -1.93 32.14
C TYR A 473 -36.93 -2.29 32.73
N PHE A 474 -36.67 -1.83 33.96
CA PHE A 474 -35.54 -2.30 34.77
C PHE A 474 -35.94 -3.61 35.45
N SER A 475 -35.16 -4.68 35.28
CA SER A 475 -35.15 -5.77 36.27
C SER A 475 -34.01 -5.51 37.26
N ALA A 476 -34.29 -5.71 38.54
CA ALA A 476 -33.31 -5.68 39.63
C ALA A 476 -32.19 -6.71 39.43
#